data_AF-A0A7H4PQG1-F1
#
_entry.id   AF-A0A7H4PQG1-F1
#
_cell.length_a   1.000
_cell.length_b   1.000
_cell.length_c   1.000
_cell.angle_alpha   90.00
_cell.angle_beta   90.00
_cell.angle_gamma   90.00
#
_symmetry.space_group_name_H-M   'P 1'
#
loop_
_entity.id
_entity.type
_entity.pdbx_description
1 polymer ?
#
loop_
_entity_poly.entity_id
_entity_poly.type
_entity_poly.pdbx_seq_one_letter_code
_entity_poly.pdbx_strand_id
1 'polypeptide(L)'
;MALTDTKVRSAKPEEKEYSLVDGDGMSLLVKPNGSKYWRFRFRFGGKQHLMAFGVYPEISLANARKKREEARKLVAAGIDPREHKRALKEEQAKEIITFEKVAREWLATNQKWSEDHANRVKKSLEDNIFPAIGTCNIAELGTRDLLAPIKAVEVSGRLEVASRLQQRTTAIMRYAVQSGLIDYNPAQEMAGAVASGNRQHRPALELKRIPELLEKIDGYTGRPLTRWATELTLLIFIRSSELRFARWSEIDFETSMWTIPPEREPIPGVKTFSARIKDAYTSSGAAIKAGAGDPEADKNSSVVNMS
;
A
#
# COMPACT_ATOMS: atom_id res chain seq x y z
N MET A 1 46.98 31.32 -19.04
CA MET A 1 46.52 32.60 -18.44
C MET A 1 45.05 32.41 -18.09
N ALA A 2 44.65 32.73 -16.86
CA ALA A 2 43.26 32.55 -16.43
C ALA A 2 42.30 33.47 -17.19
N LEU A 3 41.07 33.02 -17.43
CA LEU A 3 40.04 33.85 -18.06
C LEU A 3 39.52 34.90 -17.06
N THR A 4 39.14 36.04 -17.61
CA THR A 4 38.40 37.10 -16.93
C THR A 4 36.98 37.12 -17.46
N ASP A 5 36.01 37.53 -16.63
CA ASP A 5 34.60 37.57 -17.02
C ASP A 5 34.37 38.42 -18.29
N THR A 6 35.07 39.56 -18.41
CA THR A 6 35.06 40.41 -19.60
C THR A 6 35.49 39.66 -20.88
N LYS A 7 36.48 38.77 -20.77
CA LYS A 7 37.03 37.98 -21.90
C LYS A 7 36.07 36.84 -22.29
N VAL A 8 35.39 36.27 -21.32
CA VAL A 8 34.32 35.27 -21.53
C VAL A 8 33.14 35.92 -22.25
N ARG A 9 32.71 37.10 -21.77
CA ARG A 9 31.60 37.86 -22.36
C ARG A 9 31.91 38.31 -23.78
N SER A 10 33.11 38.84 -24.04
CA SER A 10 33.52 39.36 -25.35
C SER A 10 33.90 38.30 -26.38
N ALA A 11 34.05 37.03 -25.99
CA ALA A 11 34.36 35.95 -26.92
C ALA A 11 33.26 35.83 -28.01
N LYS A 12 33.63 36.04 -29.28
CA LYS A 12 32.72 35.96 -30.43
C LYS A 12 32.73 34.57 -31.06
N PRO A 13 31.62 34.09 -31.60
CA PRO A 13 31.64 32.88 -32.42
C PRO A 13 32.52 33.04 -33.66
N GLU A 14 33.18 31.96 -34.05
CA GLU A 14 33.97 31.84 -35.28
C GLU A 14 33.38 30.74 -36.18
N GLU A 15 33.86 30.59 -37.41
CA GLU A 15 33.41 29.54 -38.34
C GLU A 15 33.60 28.12 -37.78
N LYS A 16 34.61 27.93 -36.91
CA LYS A 16 34.90 26.66 -36.23
C LYS A 16 34.82 26.83 -34.71
N GLU A 17 34.46 25.76 -34.01
CA GLU A 17 34.48 25.78 -32.56
C GLU A 17 35.91 25.91 -32.02
N TYR A 18 36.09 26.77 -31.02
CA TYR A 18 37.40 26.99 -30.39
C TYR A 18 37.28 27.01 -28.87
N SER A 19 38.39 26.77 -28.19
CA SER A 19 38.44 26.66 -26.73
C SER A 19 39.34 27.73 -26.13
N LEU A 20 38.80 28.49 -25.17
CA LEU A 20 39.55 29.44 -24.34
C LEU A 20 39.92 28.76 -23.02
N VAL A 21 41.21 28.65 -22.71
CA VAL A 21 41.69 27.95 -21.51
C VAL A 21 41.63 28.87 -20.30
N ASP A 22 41.03 28.40 -19.19
CA ASP A 22 41.02 29.08 -17.88
C ASP A 22 42.13 28.57 -16.95
N GLY A 23 42.57 27.33 -17.15
CA GLY A 23 43.58 26.67 -16.32
C GLY A 23 43.01 25.51 -15.53
N ASP A 24 43.90 24.69 -14.96
CA ASP A 24 43.55 23.48 -14.20
C ASP A 24 42.60 22.54 -14.96
N GLY A 25 42.83 22.37 -16.27
CA GLY A 25 41.98 21.53 -17.12
C GLY A 25 40.62 22.13 -17.48
N MET A 26 40.27 23.34 -17.02
CA MET A 26 39.04 24.03 -17.39
C MET A 26 39.22 24.93 -18.62
N SER A 27 38.24 24.90 -19.52
CA SER A 27 38.17 25.74 -20.70
C SER A 27 36.73 26.12 -21.04
N LEU A 28 36.56 27.25 -21.73
CA LEU A 28 35.31 27.66 -22.35
C LEU A 28 35.32 27.27 -23.83
N LEU A 29 34.43 26.37 -24.24
CA LEU A 29 34.22 26.02 -25.64
C LEU A 29 33.20 27.00 -26.24
N VAL A 30 33.61 27.76 -27.26
CA VAL A 30 32.73 28.66 -28.00
C VAL A 30 32.35 27.98 -29.32
N LYS A 31 31.06 27.77 -29.54
CA LYS A 31 30.54 27.18 -30.78
C LYS A 31 30.23 28.26 -31.83
N PRO A 32 30.22 27.92 -33.14
CA PRO A 32 29.84 28.84 -34.21
C PRO A 32 28.44 29.45 -34.05
N ASN A 33 27.53 28.75 -33.37
CA ASN A 33 26.18 29.25 -33.06
C ASN A 33 26.14 30.25 -31.88
N GLY A 34 27.28 30.67 -31.35
CA GLY A 34 27.39 31.61 -30.23
C GLY A 34 27.22 31.00 -28.84
N SER A 35 26.88 29.71 -28.73
CA SER A 35 26.77 29.03 -27.43
C SER A 35 28.14 28.81 -26.79
N LYS A 36 28.26 29.10 -25.49
CA LYS A 36 29.51 29.02 -24.73
C LYS A 36 29.41 27.98 -23.62
N TYR A 37 30.21 26.92 -23.68
CA TYR A 37 30.14 25.77 -22.77
C TYR A 37 31.36 25.69 -21.87
N TRP A 38 31.14 25.55 -20.56
CA TRP A 38 32.20 25.22 -19.62
C TRP A 38 32.56 23.74 -19.72
N ARG A 39 33.82 23.48 -20.05
CA ARG A 39 34.40 22.14 -20.19
C ARG A 39 35.54 21.96 -19.20
N PHE A 40 35.61 20.77 -18.62
CA PHE A 40 36.66 20.37 -17.71
C PHE A 40 37.25 19.05 -18.15
N ARG A 41 38.55 19.04 -18.37
CA ARG A 41 39.34 17.89 -18.78
C ARG A 41 40.11 17.37 -17.58
N PHE A 42 39.94 16.08 -17.29
CA PHE A 42 40.62 15.41 -16.19
C PHE A 42 41.08 14.02 -16.62
N ARG A 43 41.97 13.41 -15.82
CA ARG A 43 42.39 12.02 -16.01
C ARG A 43 41.88 11.18 -14.86
N PHE A 44 41.32 10.03 -15.17
CA PHE A 44 40.84 9.05 -14.20
C PHE A 44 41.04 7.65 -14.80
N GLY A 45 41.52 6.69 -14.01
CA GLY A 45 41.80 5.33 -14.51
C GLY A 45 42.75 5.28 -15.71
N GLY A 46 43.75 6.18 -15.78
CA GLY A 46 44.70 6.27 -16.89
C GLY A 46 44.16 6.85 -18.20
N LYS A 47 42.87 7.18 -18.28
CA LYS A 47 42.22 7.75 -19.48
C LYS A 47 41.86 9.22 -19.27
N GLN A 48 41.86 9.99 -20.35
CA GLN A 48 41.44 11.38 -20.34
C GLN A 48 39.93 11.48 -20.57
N HIS A 49 39.25 12.22 -19.72
CA HIS A 49 37.80 12.45 -19.79
C HIS A 49 37.47 13.94 -19.88
N LEU A 50 36.30 14.22 -20.45
CA LEU A 50 35.75 15.56 -20.61
C LEU A 50 34.39 15.63 -19.90
N MET A 51 34.25 16.58 -18.98
CA MET A 51 33.02 16.87 -18.26
C MET A 51 32.50 18.25 -18.63
N ALA A 52 31.18 18.39 -18.78
CA ALA A 52 30.54 19.68 -18.96
C ALA A 52 30.00 20.21 -17.63
N PHE A 53 30.32 21.46 -17.31
CA PHE A 53 29.77 22.12 -16.12
C PHE A 53 28.47 22.88 -16.40
N GLY A 54 28.25 23.29 -17.66
CA GLY A 54 27.03 23.87 -18.21
C GLY A 54 27.34 25.02 -19.16
N VAL A 55 26.37 25.90 -19.40
CA VAL A 55 26.43 26.95 -20.42
C VAL A 55 26.58 28.33 -19.77
N TYR A 56 27.32 29.24 -20.39
CA TYR A 56 27.37 30.66 -20.01
C TYR A 56 26.25 31.42 -20.77
N PRO A 57 25.50 32.33 -20.13
CA PRO A 57 25.72 32.93 -18.82
C PRO A 57 25.05 32.22 -17.62
N GLU A 58 24.24 31.18 -17.83
CA GLU A 58 23.55 30.45 -16.74
C GLU A 58 24.52 30.01 -15.64
N ILE A 59 25.74 29.65 -16.02
CA ILE A 59 26.85 29.40 -15.11
C ILE A 59 27.91 30.47 -15.34
N SER A 60 28.10 31.31 -14.33
CA SER A 60 29.17 32.29 -14.28
C SER A 60 30.55 31.63 -14.21
N LEU A 61 31.60 32.36 -14.59
CA LEU A 61 32.98 31.91 -14.45
C LEU A 61 33.31 31.47 -13.01
N ALA A 62 32.82 32.21 -12.01
CA ALA A 62 33.02 31.88 -10.61
C ALA A 62 32.38 30.53 -10.23
N ASN A 63 31.15 30.29 -10.68
CA ASN A 63 30.46 29.02 -10.43
C ASN A 63 31.11 27.85 -11.19
N ALA A 64 31.61 28.10 -12.40
CA ALA A 64 32.38 27.09 -13.15
C ALA A 64 33.67 26.70 -12.42
N ARG A 65 34.40 27.66 -11.83
CA ARG A 65 35.58 27.39 -10.99
C ARG A 65 35.24 26.63 -9.71
N LYS A 66 34.14 26.94 -9.03
CA LYS A 66 33.68 26.15 -7.86
C LYS A 66 33.43 24.68 -8.24
N LYS A 67 32.67 24.44 -9.32
CA LYS A 67 32.40 23.09 -9.85
C LYS A 67 33.69 22.36 -10.26
N ARG A 68 34.68 23.08 -10.78
CA ARG A 68 36.03 22.54 -11.07
C ARG A 68 36.71 22.04 -9.81
N GLU A 69 36.76 22.85 -8.76
CA GLU A 69 37.41 22.46 -7.50
C GLU A 69 36.71 21.27 -6.85
N GLU A 70 35.38 21.22 -6.85
CA GLU A 70 34.61 20.05 -6.40
C GLU A 70 34.95 18.78 -7.21
N ALA A 71 34.97 18.88 -8.54
CA ALA A 71 35.34 17.76 -9.40
C ALA A 71 36.79 17.31 -9.18
N ARG A 72 37.74 18.24 -8.97
CA ARG A 72 39.13 17.90 -8.65
C ARG A 72 39.26 17.18 -7.31
N LYS A 73 38.50 17.59 -6.29
CA LYS A 73 38.47 16.89 -5.00
C LYS A 73 37.99 15.45 -5.14
N LEU A 74 36.94 15.22 -5.94
CA LEU A 74 36.44 13.87 -6.22
C LEU A 74 37.49 13.01 -6.94
N VAL A 75 38.16 13.55 -7.96
CA VAL A 75 39.25 12.84 -8.65
C VAL A 75 40.40 12.51 -7.71
N ALA A 76 40.78 13.45 -6.83
CA ALA A 76 41.84 13.24 -5.83
C ALA A 76 41.46 12.15 -4.79
N ALA A 77 40.16 12.02 -4.50
CA ALA A 77 39.62 10.95 -3.65
C ALA A 77 39.43 9.61 -4.38
N GLY A 78 39.82 9.51 -5.66
CA GLY A 78 39.66 8.28 -6.44
C GLY A 78 38.23 8.01 -6.93
N ILE A 79 37.36 9.02 -6.95
CA ILE A 79 35.97 8.92 -7.41
C ILE A 79 35.82 9.59 -8.78
N ASP A 80 35.17 8.93 -9.76
CA ASP A 80 34.86 9.57 -11.06
C ASP A 80 33.76 10.63 -10.88
N PRO A 81 34.03 11.93 -11.13
CA PRO A 81 33.04 12.99 -10.98
C PRO A 81 31.82 12.83 -11.91
N ARG A 82 31.96 12.13 -13.04
CA ARG A 82 30.87 11.87 -13.99
C ARG A 82 29.90 10.85 -13.42
N GLU A 83 30.41 9.79 -12.82
CA GLU A 83 29.58 8.76 -12.18
C GLU A 83 28.93 9.30 -10.91
N HIS A 84 29.66 10.06 -10.10
CA HIS A 84 29.08 10.73 -8.93
C HIS A 84 27.93 11.68 -9.32
N LYS A 85 28.10 12.45 -10.41
CA LYS A 85 27.02 13.32 -10.93
C LYS A 85 25.86 12.51 -11.52
N ARG A 86 26.12 11.35 -12.13
CA ARG A 86 25.08 10.46 -12.65
C ARG A 86 24.29 9.84 -11.48
N ALA A 87 24.97 9.31 -10.47
CA ALA A 87 24.36 8.75 -9.27
C ALA A 87 23.50 9.79 -8.53
N LEU A 88 24.01 11.01 -8.32
CA LEU A 88 23.20 12.10 -7.73
C LEU A 88 21.98 12.47 -8.57
N LYS A 89 22.11 12.46 -9.90
CA LYS A 89 20.96 12.70 -10.79
C LYS A 89 19.97 11.56 -10.76
N GLU A 90 20.43 10.31 -10.71
CA GLU A 90 19.58 9.12 -10.59
C GLU A 90 18.87 9.12 -9.23
N GLU A 91 19.55 9.50 -8.15
CA GLU A 91 18.96 9.71 -6.82
C GLU A 91 17.85 10.78 -6.86
N GLN A 92 18.09 11.89 -7.56
CA GLN A 92 17.13 13.00 -7.70
C GLN A 92 16.02 12.72 -8.72
N ALA A 93 16.25 11.81 -9.67
CA ALA A 93 15.32 11.46 -10.74
C ALA A 93 14.52 10.18 -10.47
N LYS A 94 14.82 9.45 -9.38
CA LYS A 94 13.84 8.52 -8.80
C LYS A 94 12.59 9.32 -8.54
N GLU A 95 11.53 9.07 -9.31
CA GLU A 95 10.20 9.59 -9.00
C GLU A 95 9.97 9.39 -7.51
N ILE A 96 9.47 10.41 -6.80
CA ILE A 96 9.13 10.25 -5.39
C ILE A 96 8.03 9.20 -5.33
N ILE A 97 8.39 7.96 -5.04
CA ILE A 97 7.45 6.87 -4.86
C ILE A 97 6.90 7.02 -3.45
N THR A 98 5.73 7.66 -3.40
CA THR A 98 5.08 7.96 -2.13
C THR A 98 4.50 6.70 -1.50
N PHE A 99 4.41 6.70 -0.17
CA PHE A 99 3.74 5.62 0.56
C PHE A 99 2.31 5.38 0.06
N GLU A 100 1.57 6.46 -0.24
CA GLU A 100 0.21 6.35 -0.74
C GLU A 100 0.15 5.62 -2.10
N LYS A 101 1.06 5.92 -3.02
CA LYS A 101 1.11 5.25 -4.34
C LYS A 101 1.29 3.74 -4.16
N VAL A 102 2.25 3.33 -3.34
CA VAL A 102 2.54 1.92 -3.06
C VAL A 102 1.39 1.25 -2.32
N ALA A 103 0.75 1.94 -1.38
CA ALA A 103 -0.42 1.42 -0.68
C ALA A 103 -1.60 1.14 -1.64
N ARG A 104 -1.81 2.01 -2.63
CA ARG A 104 -2.84 1.83 -3.67
C ARG A 104 -2.51 0.67 -4.62
N GLU A 105 -1.25 0.51 -5.01
CA GLU A 105 -0.77 -0.64 -5.80
C GLU A 105 -0.93 -1.97 -5.05
N TRP A 106 -0.60 -1.98 -3.76
CA TRP A 106 -0.82 -3.14 -2.90
C TRP A 106 -2.31 -3.51 -2.76
N LEU A 107 -3.20 -2.50 -2.65
CA LEU A 107 -4.64 -2.73 -2.65
C LEU A 107 -5.13 -3.37 -3.96
N ALA A 108 -4.60 -2.92 -5.11
CA ALA A 108 -4.95 -3.48 -6.42
C ALA A 108 -4.47 -4.93 -6.61
N THR A 109 -3.39 -5.32 -5.92
CA THR A 109 -2.86 -6.70 -5.96
C THR A 109 -3.78 -7.69 -5.22
N ASN A 110 -4.59 -7.23 -4.26
CA ASN A 110 -5.45 -8.09 -3.45
C ASN A 110 -6.83 -8.34 -4.09
N GLN A 111 -6.85 -8.90 -5.32
CA GLN A 111 -8.08 -9.19 -6.08
C GLN A 111 -9.02 -10.22 -5.43
N LYS A 112 -8.56 -10.94 -4.40
CA LYS A 112 -9.38 -11.92 -3.67
C LYS A 112 -10.35 -11.28 -2.67
N TRP A 113 -10.22 -9.99 -2.39
CA TRP A 113 -11.08 -9.30 -1.45
C TRP A 113 -12.39 -8.88 -2.12
N SER A 114 -13.49 -8.92 -1.35
CA SER A 114 -14.72 -8.27 -1.80
C SER A 114 -14.50 -6.76 -1.89
N GLU A 115 -15.21 -6.10 -2.82
CA GLU A 115 -15.13 -4.65 -3.02
C GLU A 115 -15.37 -3.89 -1.71
N ASP A 116 -16.37 -4.30 -0.94
CA ASP A 116 -16.66 -3.75 0.39
C ASP A 116 -15.50 -3.85 1.37
N HIS A 117 -14.77 -4.97 1.35
CA HIS A 117 -13.63 -5.16 2.22
C HIS A 117 -12.46 -4.27 1.78
N ALA A 118 -12.17 -4.25 0.48
CA ALA A 118 -11.15 -3.38 -0.10
C ALA A 118 -11.43 -1.90 0.18
N ASN A 119 -12.67 -1.45 0.00
CA ASN A 119 -13.11 -0.09 0.29
C ASN A 119 -12.98 0.25 1.78
N ARG A 120 -13.33 -0.67 2.68
CA ARG A 120 -13.13 -0.49 4.13
C ARG A 120 -11.65 -0.37 4.50
N VAL A 121 -10.78 -1.16 3.88
CA VAL A 121 -9.33 -1.08 4.11
C VAL A 121 -8.77 0.23 3.57
N LYS A 122 -9.12 0.60 2.33
CA LYS A 122 -8.73 1.85 1.69
C LYS A 122 -9.12 3.06 2.54
N LYS A 123 -10.39 3.15 2.93
CA LYS A 123 -10.90 4.25 3.76
C LYS A 123 -10.18 4.32 5.11
N SER A 124 -9.90 3.17 5.73
CA SER A 124 -9.16 3.13 6.99
C SER A 124 -7.73 3.68 6.86
N LEU A 125 -7.07 3.50 5.70
CA LEU A 125 -5.75 4.08 5.42
C LEU A 125 -5.84 5.57 5.10
N GLU A 126 -6.84 5.98 4.32
CA GLU A 126 -7.13 7.39 3.98
C GLU A 126 -7.44 8.22 5.23
N ASP A 127 -8.21 7.67 6.17
CA ASP A 127 -8.62 8.39 7.38
C ASP A 127 -7.51 8.47 8.45
N ASN A 128 -6.63 7.47 8.55
CA ASN A 128 -5.73 7.33 9.71
C ASN A 128 -4.23 7.33 9.38
N ILE A 129 -3.81 7.03 8.14
CA ILE A 129 -2.38 6.86 7.79
C ILE A 129 -1.93 7.90 6.77
N PHE A 130 -2.64 8.04 5.65
CA PHE A 130 -2.25 8.95 4.56
C PHE A 130 -2.11 10.42 4.98
N PRO A 131 -2.90 10.98 5.91
CA PRO A 131 -2.73 12.36 6.35
C PRO A 131 -1.36 12.65 6.98
N ALA A 132 -0.72 11.64 7.56
CA ALA A 132 0.57 11.79 8.25
C ALA A 132 1.77 11.42 7.36
N ILE A 133 1.69 10.31 6.63
CA ILE A 133 2.84 9.73 5.90
C ILE A 133 2.58 9.49 4.41
N GLY A 134 1.39 9.81 3.90
CA GLY A 134 0.96 9.43 2.54
C GLY A 134 1.84 10.03 1.44
N THR A 135 2.30 11.26 1.61
CA THR A 135 3.13 12.00 0.64
C THR A 135 4.63 11.77 0.81
N CYS A 136 5.05 11.10 1.89
CA CYS A 136 6.45 10.83 2.17
C CYS A 136 7.00 9.78 1.20
N ASN A 137 8.28 9.90 0.85
CA ASN A 137 9.00 8.90 0.09
C ASN A 137 9.10 7.60 0.89
N ILE A 138 8.68 6.48 0.30
CA ILE A 138 8.67 5.19 0.99
C ILE A 138 10.07 4.74 1.44
N ALA A 139 11.12 5.15 0.73
CA ALA A 139 12.51 4.82 1.06
C ALA A 139 13.06 5.59 2.28
N GLU A 140 12.45 6.71 2.64
CA GLU A 140 12.87 7.55 3.76
C GLU A 140 12.11 7.24 5.06
N LEU A 141 11.06 6.43 4.99
CA LEU A 141 10.21 6.13 6.14
C LEU A 141 10.90 5.15 7.11
N GLY A 142 11.16 5.61 8.32
CA GLY A 142 11.64 4.77 9.41
C GLY A 142 10.52 4.21 10.28
N THR A 143 10.86 3.31 11.21
CA THR A 143 9.90 2.71 12.18
C THR A 143 9.17 3.79 12.99
N ARG A 144 9.85 4.89 13.35
CA ARG A 144 9.27 5.99 14.13
C ARG A 144 8.15 6.70 13.36
N ASP A 145 8.37 6.96 12.06
CA ASP A 145 7.43 7.66 11.21
C ASP A 145 6.19 6.81 10.95
N LEU A 146 6.38 5.50 10.75
CA LEU A 146 5.30 4.53 10.58
C LEU A 146 4.45 4.35 11.85
N LEU A 147 5.06 4.43 13.04
CA LEU A 147 4.37 4.31 14.33
C LEU A 147 3.56 5.56 14.71
N ALA A 148 4.00 6.75 14.31
CA ALA A 148 3.35 8.01 14.69
C ALA A 148 1.84 8.04 14.42
N PRO A 149 1.33 7.73 13.21
CA PRO A 149 -0.10 7.72 12.96
C PRO A 149 -0.83 6.57 13.68
N ILE A 150 -0.17 5.43 13.89
CA ILE A 150 -0.77 4.29 14.59
C ILE A 150 -0.97 4.60 16.08
N LYS A 151 0.02 5.23 16.71
CA LYS A 151 -0.06 5.67 18.11
C LYS A 151 -1.13 6.75 18.31
N ALA A 152 -1.34 7.64 17.34
CA ALA A 152 -2.45 8.59 17.41
C ALA A 152 -3.82 7.89 17.50
N VAL A 153 -4.00 6.78 16.77
CA VAL A 153 -5.21 5.95 16.85
C VAL A 153 -5.29 5.20 18.18
N GLU A 154 -4.16 4.70 18.68
CA GLU A 154 -4.07 4.03 19.97
C GLU A 154 -4.49 4.94 21.13
N VAL A 155 -4.01 6.19 21.16
CA VAL A 155 -4.38 7.21 22.16
C VAL A 155 -5.88 7.51 22.14
N SER A 156 -6.54 7.38 20.99
CA SER A 156 -8.00 7.51 20.89
C SER A 156 -8.80 6.34 21.49
N GLY A 157 -8.13 5.33 22.04
CA GLY A 157 -8.75 4.14 22.67
C GLY A 157 -9.17 3.06 21.67
N ARG A 158 -8.97 3.26 20.37
CA ARG A 158 -9.36 2.31 19.30
C ARG A 158 -8.28 1.26 19.04
N LEU A 159 -7.98 0.45 20.05
CA LEU A 159 -6.85 -0.50 20.03
C LEU A 159 -6.92 -1.56 18.91
N GLU A 160 -8.11 -2.08 18.60
CA GLU A 160 -8.26 -3.03 17.49
C GLU A 160 -7.98 -2.37 16.13
N VAL A 161 -8.39 -1.11 15.95
CA VAL A 161 -8.13 -0.36 14.72
C VAL A 161 -6.64 -0.10 14.58
N ALA A 162 -5.97 0.32 15.66
CA ALA A 162 -4.52 0.51 15.68
C ALA A 162 -3.75 -0.77 15.31
N SER A 163 -4.12 -1.91 15.90
CA SER A 163 -3.52 -3.21 15.59
C SER A 163 -3.73 -3.61 14.12
N ARG A 164 -4.94 -3.43 13.57
CA ARG A 164 -5.21 -3.69 12.15
C ARG A 164 -4.44 -2.75 11.23
N LEU A 165 -4.29 -1.49 11.59
CA LEU A 165 -3.50 -0.51 10.83
C LEU A 165 -2.03 -0.92 10.80
N GLN A 166 -1.46 -1.30 11.95
CA GLN A 166 -0.10 -1.82 12.03
C GLN A 166 0.13 -3.00 11.08
N GLN A 167 -0.74 -4.02 11.13
CA GLN A 167 -0.64 -5.18 10.25
C GLN A 167 -0.66 -4.79 8.76
N ARG A 168 -1.52 -3.84 8.38
CA ARG A 168 -1.63 -3.35 7.00
C ARG A 168 -0.40 -2.55 6.59
N THR A 169 0.09 -1.65 7.43
CA THR A 169 1.32 -0.89 7.17
C THR A 169 2.50 -1.83 6.99
N THR A 170 2.62 -2.88 7.82
CA THR A 170 3.66 -3.91 7.66
C THR A 170 3.52 -4.69 6.35
N ALA A 171 2.29 -4.98 5.90
CA ALA A 171 2.04 -5.63 4.62
C ALA A 171 2.37 -4.73 3.42
N ILE A 172 2.07 -3.43 3.49
CA ILE A 172 2.40 -2.45 2.45
C ILE A 172 3.92 -2.30 2.33
N MET A 173 4.65 -2.15 3.45
CA MET A 173 6.11 -2.08 3.43
C MET A 173 6.74 -3.40 2.96
N ARG A 174 6.10 -4.54 3.26
CA ARG A 174 6.54 -5.84 2.69
C ARG A 174 6.37 -5.88 1.17
N TYR A 175 5.26 -5.37 0.65
CA TYR A 175 5.05 -5.25 -0.78
C TYR A 175 6.09 -4.35 -1.43
N ALA A 176 6.44 -3.23 -0.79
CA ALA A 176 7.50 -2.35 -1.27
C ALA A 176 8.87 -3.05 -1.38
N VAL A 177 9.21 -3.92 -0.42
CA VAL A 177 10.42 -4.77 -0.51
C VAL A 177 10.32 -5.76 -1.68
N GLN A 178 9.17 -6.41 -1.85
CA GLN A 178 8.96 -7.37 -2.95
C GLN A 178 9.02 -6.70 -4.33
N SER A 179 8.59 -5.44 -4.43
CA SER A 179 8.68 -4.63 -5.65
C SER A 179 10.05 -4.00 -5.88
N GLY A 180 11.03 -4.25 -5.00
CA GLY A 180 12.40 -3.71 -5.12
C GLY A 180 12.51 -2.21 -4.86
N LEU A 181 11.53 -1.60 -4.19
CA LEU A 181 11.51 -0.17 -3.87
C LEU A 181 12.35 0.15 -2.63
N ILE A 182 12.46 -0.82 -1.71
CA ILE A 182 13.22 -0.74 -0.47
C ILE A 182 13.90 -2.09 -0.20
N ASP A 183 15.07 -2.07 0.43
CA ASP A 183 15.83 -3.31 0.69
C ASP A 183 15.38 -4.02 1.97
N TYR A 184 14.89 -3.26 2.95
CA TYR A 184 14.51 -3.75 4.27
C TYR A 184 13.17 -3.16 4.71
N ASN A 185 12.39 -3.96 5.45
CA ASN A 185 11.07 -3.55 5.95
C ASN A 185 11.15 -3.00 7.40
N PRO A 186 11.18 -1.67 7.60
CA PRO A 186 11.24 -1.06 8.93
C PRO A 186 9.96 -1.27 9.76
N ALA A 187 8.86 -1.71 9.15
CA ALA A 187 7.61 -1.99 9.83
C ALA A 187 7.62 -3.31 10.63
N GLN A 188 8.64 -4.16 10.47
CA GLN A 188 8.79 -5.39 11.25
C GLN A 188 9.09 -5.09 12.72
N GLU A 189 9.91 -4.07 12.98
CA GLU A 189 10.28 -3.59 14.32
C GLU A 189 9.12 -2.91 15.06
N MET A 190 7.98 -2.70 14.41
CA MET A 190 6.78 -2.20 15.10
C MET A 190 6.13 -3.26 15.98
N ALA A 191 6.41 -4.56 15.78
CA ALA A 191 5.76 -5.63 16.52
C ALA A 191 5.91 -5.43 18.05
N GLY A 192 4.78 -5.41 18.77
CA GLY A 192 4.76 -5.14 20.22
C GLY A 192 4.80 -3.67 20.63
N ALA A 193 4.98 -2.72 19.70
CA ALA A 193 5.02 -1.28 20.01
C ALA A 193 3.62 -0.63 20.17
N VAL A 194 2.56 -1.35 19.83
CA VAL A 194 1.15 -0.92 19.91
C VAL A 194 0.45 -1.82 20.91
N ALA A 195 -0.26 -1.24 21.89
CA ALA A 195 -1.04 -2.02 22.84
C ALA A 195 -2.13 -2.81 22.13
N SER A 196 -2.16 -4.13 22.35
CA SER A 196 -3.29 -4.96 21.95
C SER A 196 -4.42 -4.77 22.95
N GLY A 197 -5.62 -4.44 22.45
CA GLY A 197 -6.79 -4.40 23.31
C GLY A 197 -7.06 -5.79 23.88
N ASN A 198 -7.38 -5.86 25.17
CA ASN A 198 -7.84 -7.11 25.78
C ASN A 198 -9.09 -7.58 25.03
N ARG A 199 -8.94 -8.68 24.29
CA ARG A 199 -10.05 -9.30 23.57
C ARG A 199 -11.03 -9.84 24.62
N GLN A 200 -12.15 -9.16 24.80
CA GLN A 200 -13.28 -9.74 25.53
C GLN A 200 -13.87 -10.87 24.68
N HIS A 201 -13.60 -12.11 25.07
CA HIS A 201 -14.23 -13.26 24.47
C HIS A 201 -15.72 -13.24 24.83
N ARG A 202 -16.60 -13.49 23.86
CA ARG A 202 -18.03 -13.71 24.14
C ARG A 202 -18.20 -15.18 24.51
N PRO A 203 -18.38 -15.53 25.80
CA PRO A 203 -18.49 -16.92 26.20
C PRO A 203 -19.71 -17.56 25.54
N ALA A 204 -19.58 -18.83 25.16
CA ALA A 204 -20.73 -19.62 24.71
C ALA A 204 -21.73 -19.73 25.88
N LEU A 205 -23.02 -19.80 25.56
CA LEU A 205 -24.04 -20.05 26.56
C LEU A 205 -23.87 -21.47 27.09
N GLU A 206 -23.84 -21.63 28.41
CA GLU A 206 -23.78 -22.95 29.05
C GLU A 206 -25.07 -23.72 28.78
N LEU A 207 -24.99 -25.02 28.49
CA LEU A 207 -26.15 -25.86 28.15
C LEU A 207 -27.27 -25.81 29.21
N LYS A 208 -26.91 -25.76 30.49
CA LYS A 208 -27.86 -25.65 31.61
C LYS A 208 -28.68 -24.35 31.61
N ARG A 209 -28.26 -23.33 30.85
CA ARG A 209 -28.94 -22.04 30.71
C ARG A 209 -29.81 -21.94 29.46
N ILE A 210 -29.88 -23.01 28.65
CA ILE A 210 -30.79 -23.06 27.51
C ILE A 210 -32.26 -22.84 27.92
N PRO A 211 -32.78 -23.44 29.02
CA PRO A 211 -34.16 -23.17 29.46
C PRO A 211 -34.41 -21.69 29.75
N GLU A 212 -33.48 -21.02 30.44
CA GLU A 212 -33.55 -19.58 30.73
C GLU A 212 -33.59 -18.74 29.43
N LEU A 213 -32.82 -19.14 28.41
CA LEU A 213 -32.84 -18.47 27.12
C LEU A 213 -34.20 -18.62 26.42
N LEU A 214 -34.76 -19.83 26.41
CA LEU A 214 -36.06 -20.09 25.78
C LEU A 214 -37.19 -19.30 26.46
N GLU A 215 -37.23 -19.28 27.80
CA GLU A 215 -38.19 -18.46 28.56
C GLU A 215 -38.09 -16.96 28.21
N LYS A 216 -36.86 -16.46 28.04
CA LYS A 216 -36.62 -15.06 27.66
C LYS A 216 -37.05 -14.75 26.22
N ILE A 217 -36.91 -15.71 25.31
CA ILE A 217 -37.37 -15.58 23.92
C ILE A 217 -38.91 -15.59 23.90
N ASP A 218 -39.54 -16.47 24.67
CA ASP A 218 -41.00 -16.55 24.76
C ASP A 218 -41.62 -15.30 25.38
N GLY A 219 -40.97 -14.74 26.41
CA GLY A 219 -41.36 -13.49 27.07
C GLY A 219 -41.02 -12.21 26.30
N TYR A 220 -40.39 -12.29 25.12
CA TYR A 220 -40.02 -11.11 24.35
C TYR A 220 -41.24 -10.42 23.73
N THR A 221 -41.54 -9.21 24.21
CA THR A 221 -42.70 -8.40 23.77
C THR A 221 -42.43 -7.48 22.58
N GLY A 222 -41.24 -7.57 21.98
CA GLY A 222 -40.87 -6.77 20.82
C GLY A 222 -41.47 -7.28 19.51
N ARG A 223 -40.77 -7.05 18.39
CA ARG A 223 -41.25 -7.47 17.07
C ARG A 223 -41.34 -9.01 16.97
N PRO A 224 -42.50 -9.59 16.59
CA PRO A 224 -42.66 -11.04 16.43
C PRO A 224 -41.63 -11.65 15.47
N LEU A 225 -41.28 -10.92 14.40
CA LEU A 225 -40.27 -11.35 13.43
C LEU A 225 -38.89 -11.59 14.08
N THR A 226 -38.49 -10.78 15.06
CA THR A 226 -37.22 -10.96 15.77
C THR A 226 -37.24 -12.22 16.63
N ARG A 227 -38.39 -12.52 17.25
CA ARG A 227 -38.60 -13.74 18.02
C ARG A 227 -38.49 -14.96 17.11
N TRP A 228 -39.31 -15.05 16.06
CA TRP A 228 -39.28 -16.17 15.11
C TRP A 228 -37.92 -16.37 14.45
N ALA A 229 -37.24 -15.28 14.06
CA ALA A 229 -35.90 -15.38 13.49
C ALA A 229 -34.88 -15.94 14.49
N THR A 230 -35.01 -15.59 15.77
CA THR A 230 -34.13 -16.11 16.84
C THR A 230 -34.40 -17.58 17.12
N GLU A 231 -35.67 -17.96 17.24
CA GLU A 231 -36.10 -19.36 17.41
C GLU A 231 -35.63 -20.23 16.24
N LEU A 232 -35.85 -19.77 15.00
CA LEU A 232 -35.41 -20.47 13.82
C LEU A 232 -33.88 -20.62 13.81
N THR A 233 -33.13 -19.56 14.12
CA THR A 233 -31.66 -19.64 14.21
C THR A 233 -31.18 -20.66 15.26
N LEU A 234 -31.91 -20.84 16.36
CA LEU A 234 -31.59 -21.85 17.37
C LEU A 234 -31.88 -23.29 16.92
N LEU A 235 -32.85 -23.49 16.02
CA LEU A 235 -33.18 -24.81 15.49
C LEU A 235 -32.20 -25.26 14.39
N ILE A 236 -31.84 -24.35 13.49
CA ILE A 236 -31.10 -24.69 12.26
C ILE A 236 -29.68 -24.13 12.19
N PHE A 237 -29.25 -23.34 13.19
CA PHE A 237 -27.88 -22.85 13.37
C PHE A 237 -27.26 -22.07 12.19
N ILE A 238 -28.08 -21.45 11.37
CA ILE A 238 -27.62 -20.64 10.23
C ILE A 238 -27.11 -19.27 10.66
N ARG A 239 -26.33 -18.61 9.79
CA ARG A 239 -25.87 -17.24 10.08
C ARG A 239 -26.99 -16.23 9.98
N SER A 240 -26.92 -15.18 10.79
CA SER A 240 -27.89 -14.08 10.73
C SER A 240 -27.97 -13.38 9.37
N SER A 241 -26.90 -13.38 8.57
CA SER A 241 -26.93 -12.90 7.19
C SER A 241 -27.64 -13.87 6.25
N GLU A 242 -27.45 -15.17 6.43
CA GLU A 242 -28.11 -16.20 5.62
C GLU A 242 -29.62 -16.12 5.82
N LEU A 243 -30.06 -16.00 7.08
CA LEU A 243 -31.47 -15.87 7.45
C LEU A 243 -32.12 -14.59 6.94
N ARG A 244 -31.50 -13.43 7.17
CA ARG A 244 -32.10 -12.14 6.79
C ARG A 244 -32.26 -11.96 5.28
N PHE A 245 -31.47 -12.69 4.48
CA PHE A 245 -31.47 -12.58 3.02
C PHE A 245 -32.04 -13.82 2.32
N ALA A 246 -32.67 -14.73 3.07
CA ALA A 246 -33.33 -15.91 2.55
C ALA A 246 -34.38 -15.56 1.47
N ARG A 247 -34.61 -16.49 0.55
CA ARG A 247 -35.69 -16.42 -0.45
C ARG A 247 -36.60 -17.63 -0.31
N TRP A 248 -37.89 -17.44 -0.53
CA TRP A 248 -38.85 -18.55 -0.52
C TRP A 248 -38.52 -19.62 -1.57
N SER A 249 -37.91 -19.24 -2.70
CA SER A 249 -37.45 -20.17 -3.73
C SER A 249 -36.27 -21.07 -3.30
N GLU A 250 -35.59 -20.74 -2.21
CA GLU A 250 -34.48 -21.55 -1.66
C GLU A 250 -35.00 -22.68 -0.75
N ILE A 251 -36.27 -22.62 -0.35
CA ILE A 251 -36.87 -23.54 0.62
C ILE A 251 -37.84 -24.45 -0.11
N ASP A 252 -37.52 -25.73 -0.13
CA ASP A 252 -38.42 -26.79 -0.55
C ASP A 252 -39.13 -27.35 0.68
N PHE A 253 -40.43 -27.07 0.79
CA PHE A 253 -41.26 -27.55 1.89
C PHE A 253 -41.68 -29.01 1.73
N GLU A 254 -41.64 -29.58 0.52
CA GLU A 254 -41.96 -31.00 0.30
C GLU A 254 -40.83 -31.88 0.85
N THR A 255 -39.58 -31.49 0.59
CA THR A 255 -38.40 -32.20 1.07
C THR A 255 -37.87 -31.67 2.41
N SER A 256 -38.49 -30.62 2.97
CA SER A 256 -38.04 -29.93 4.18
C SER A 256 -36.56 -29.50 4.10
N MET A 257 -36.17 -29.00 2.93
CA MET A 257 -34.78 -28.70 2.61
C MET A 257 -34.61 -27.22 2.27
N TRP A 258 -33.63 -26.59 2.90
CA TRP A 258 -33.22 -25.23 2.54
C TRP A 258 -31.83 -25.25 1.89
N THR A 259 -31.80 -24.91 0.61
CA THR A 259 -30.56 -24.80 -0.17
C THR A 259 -30.09 -23.35 -0.18
N ILE A 260 -28.98 -23.08 0.51
CA ILE A 260 -28.37 -21.76 0.56
C ILE A 260 -27.40 -21.62 -0.61
N PRO A 261 -27.67 -20.71 -1.58
CA PRO A 261 -26.81 -20.53 -2.73
C PRO A 261 -25.50 -19.81 -2.33
N PRO A 262 -24.39 -20.03 -3.04
CA PRO A 262 -23.11 -19.39 -2.73
C PRO A 262 -23.13 -17.87 -2.93
N GLU A 263 -23.92 -17.41 -3.90
CA GLU A 263 -24.13 -16.00 -4.19
C GLU A 263 -25.62 -15.66 -4.28
N ARG A 264 -25.98 -14.43 -3.90
CA ARG A 264 -27.36 -13.92 -4.01
C ARG A 264 -27.37 -12.58 -4.70
N GLU A 265 -28.43 -12.30 -5.45
CA GLU A 265 -28.61 -10.99 -6.05
C GLU A 265 -28.83 -9.90 -4.99
N PRO A 266 -28.11 -8.76 -5.07
CA PRO A 266 -28.27 -7.64 -4.15
C PRO A 266 -29.68 -7.12 -4.08
N ILE A 267 -30.19 -6.92 -2.87
CA ILE A 267 -31.45 -6.20 -2.65
C ILE A 267 -31.17 -4.70 -2.78
N PRO A 268 -31.82 -3.99 -3.72
CA PRO A 268 -31.67 -2.56 -3.85
C PRO A 268 -31.97 -1.83 -2.53
N GLY A 269 -31.06 -0.94 -2.10
CA GLY A 269 -31.22 -0.13 -0.89
C GLY A 269 -30.79 -0.77 0.43
N VAL A 270 -30.33 -2.04 0.45
CA VAL A 270 -29.88 -2.71 1.68
C VAL A 270 -28.35 -2.68 1.82
N LYS A 271 -27.84 -1.74 2.63
CA LYS A 271 -26.39 -1.47 2.82
C LYS A 271 -25.54 -2.63 3.37
N THR A 272 -26.13 -3.69 3.92
CA THR A 272 -25.38 -4.79 4.57
C THR A 272 -25.46 -6.11 3.82
N PHE A 273 -25.93 -6.08 2.57
CA PHE A 273 -26.01 -7.24 1.73
C PHE A 273 -24.62 -7.60 1.18
N SER A 274 -24.09 -8.75 1.59
CA SER A 274 -22.87 -9.33 0.98
C SER A 274 -23.32 -10.30 -0.09
N ALA A 275 -22.98 -10.04 -1.36
CA ALA A 275 -23.34 -10.92 -2.48
C ALA A 275 -22.75 -12.32 -2.34
N ARG A 276 -21.60 -12.45 -1.66
CA ARG A 276 -20.98 -13.73 -1.33
C ARG A 276 -21.31 -14.17 0.08
N ILE A 277 -21.81 -15.40 0.21
CA ILE A 277 -21.90 -16.12 1.48
C ILE A 277 -20.54 -16.80 1.67
N LYS A 278 -19.80 -16.45 2.73
CA LYS A 278 -18.47 -17.04 2.96
C LYS A 278 -18.62 -18.50 3.38
N ASP A 279 -18.01 -19.38 2.59
CA ASP A 279 -17.89 -20.82 2.83
C ASP A 279 -17.36 -21.11 4.24
N ALA A 280 -18.09 -21.93 4.98
CA ALA A 280 -17.68 -22.35 6.32
C ALA A 280 -18.04 -23.81 6.66
N TYR A 281 -18.70 -24.53 5.76
CA TYR A 281 -19.04 -25.93 5.99
C TYR A 281 -17.89 -26.90 5.66
N THR A 282 -16.72 -26.40 5.23
CA THR A 282 -15.52 -27.22 4.97
C THR A 282 -14.62 -27.47 6.18
N SER A 283 -14.90 -26.91 7.37
CA SER A 283 -13.98 -27.01 8.54
C SER A 283 -14.52 -27.74 9.77
N SER A 284 -15.75 -28.24 9.78
CA SER A 284 -16.25 -29.11 10.85
C SER A 284 -16.82 -30.38 10.23
N GLY A 285 -16.20 -31.52 10.50
CA GLY A 285 -16.50 -32.84 9.93
C GLY A 285 -17.85 -33.44 10.35
N ALA A 286 -18.95 -32.71 10.14
CA ALA A 286 -20.31 -33.21 10.21
C ALA A 286 -20.99 -32.98 8.86
N ALA A 287 -20.39 -33.54 7.79
CA ALA A 287 -21.13 -33.75 6.56
C ALA A 287 -22.15 -34.87 6.83
N ILE A 288 -23.41 -34.50 7.03
CA ILE A 288 -24.50 -35.45 6.80
C ILE A 288 -24.45 -35.72 5.29
N LYS A 289 -23.83 -36.84 4.91
CA LYS A 289 -23.89 -37.34 3.53
C LYS A 289 -25.35 -37.62 3.21
N ALA A 290 -26.01 -36.70 2.52
CA ALA A 290 -27.23 -37.01 1.80
C ALA A 290 -26.87 -37.98 0.65
N GLY A 291 -27.65 -39.06 0.56
CA GLY A 291 -27.51 -40.09 -0.45
C GLY A 291 -27.68 -39.52 -1.87
N ALA A 292 -27.14 -40.27 -2.83
CA ALA A 292 -27.08 -39.93 -4.23
C ALA A 292 -28.43 -39.44 -4.80
N GLY A 293 -28.43 -38.27 -5.43
CA GLY A 293 -29.55 -37.80 -6.23
C GLY A 293 -29.60 -36.31 -6.50
N ASP A 294 -28.57 -35.71 -7.12
CA ASP A 294 -28.75 -34.67 -8.16
C ASP A 294 -27.40 -34.32 -8.82
N PRO A 295 -27.21 -34.38 -10.15
CA PRO A 295 -25.93 -34.04 -10.79
C PRO A 295 -25.69 -32.53 -10.96
N GLU A 296 -26.65 -31.67 -10.62
CA GLU A 296 -26.60 -30.22 -10.85
C GLU A 296 -26.28 -29.36 -9.61
N ALA A 297 -26.08 -29.96 -8.43
CA ALA A 297 -25.74 -29.20 -7.23
C ALA A 297 -24.35 -28.55 -7.36
N ASP A 298 -24.34 -27.22 -7.54
CA ASP A 298 -23.13 -26.41 -7.57
C ASP A 298 -22.30 -26.67 -6.31
N LYS A 299 -20.99 -26.95 -6.49
CA LYS A 299 -20.09 -27.54 -5.48
C LYS A 299 -19.89 -26.67 -4.22
N ASN A 300 -20.47 -25.48 -4.20
CA ASN A 300 -20.34 -24.48 -3.14
C ASN A 300 -21.67 -24.11 -2.46
N SER A 301 -22.76 -24.82 -2.77
CA SER A 301 -24.04 -24.66 -2.08
C SER A 301 -24.05 -25.38 -0.73
N SER A 302 -24.76 -24.82 0.25
CA SER A 302 -24.93 -25.43 1.58
C SER A 302 -26.37 -25.87 1.76
N VAL A 303 -26.57 -27.11 2.21
CA VAL A 303 -27.91 -27.69 2.42
C VAL A 303 -28.19 -27.78 3.92
N VAL A 304 -29.32 -27.22 4.35
CA VAL A 304 -29.82 -27.31 5.72
C VAL A 304 -31.07 -28.17 5.71
N ASN A 305 -31.07 -29.24 6.51
CA ASN A 305 -32.25 -30.07 6.73
C ASN A 305 -33.12 -29.39 7.81
N MET A 306 -34.40 -29.21 7.51
CA MET A 306 -35.39 -28.53 8.36
C MET A 306 -36.34 -29.50 9.08
N SER A 307 -36.10 -30.82 8.98
CA SER A 307 -36.90 -31.89 9.63
C SER A 307 -36.49 -32.19 11.06
#